data_AF-A0A172QRL0-F1
#
_entry.id   AF-A0A172QRL0-F1
#
_cell.length_a   1.000
_cell.length_b   1.000
_cell.length_c   1.000
_cell.angle_alpha   90.00
_cell.angle_beta   90.00
_cell.angle_gamma   90.00
#
_symmetry.space_group_name_H-M   'P 1'
#
loop_
_entity.id
_entity.type
_entity.pdbx_description
1 polymer ?
#
loop_
_entity_poly.entity_id
_entity_poly.type
_entity_poly.pdbx_seq_one_letter_code
_entity_poly.pdbx_strand_id
1 'polypeptide(L)'
;MRFSRVLPALLLASAVSMPTASAATLTADTDKELCIASNTDDSAVVSFWNFIEDAVHNQRLAELDTQDPGLKTAIESYINQDPEAPSAAELQVRLDAVQSGEGLAMLLPDDPTLADPNIEGSFQTEYTYDEATNIVSGFSQDPAADVLNQLQQAASTGTRTAEIRAEFFAEHTQKYNESQVALQEDFQHCIDAIDDARPLPLQYILLGGAVALAVIVLGIRAWSNSRKTSRHGQ
;
A
#
# COMPACT_ATOMS: atom_id res chain seq x y z
N MET A 1 24.11 -27.21 -38.26
CA MET A 1 24.36 -26.62 -36.92
C MET A 1 24.55 -25.13 -37.07
N ARG A 2 23.55 -24.32 -36.72
CA ARG A 2 23.67 -22.88 -36.46
C ARG A 2 22.68 -22.54 -35.35
N PHE A 3 23.18 -22.54 -34.12
CA PHE A 3 22.47 -21.98 -32.98
C PHE A 3 22.67 -20.45 -33.04
N SER A 4 21.62 -19.71 -33.39
CA SER A 4 21.59 -18.27 -33.13
C SER A 4 20.95 -18.08 -31.77
N ARG A 5 21.76 -17.66 -30.80
CA ARG A 5 21.37 -17.41 -29.42
C ARG A 5 20.43 -16.22 -29.38
N VAL A 6 19.20 -16.47 -28.96
CA VAL A 6 18.27 -15.46 -28.46
C VAL A 6 18.92 -14.84 -27.22
N LEU A 7 19.22 -13.55 -27.26
CA LEU A 7 19.62 -12.81 -26.07
C LEU A 7 18.38 -12.66 -25.16
N PRO A 8 18.46 -13.07 -23.89
CA PRO A 8 17.39 -12.82 -22.95
C PRO A 8 17.38 -11.32 -22.63
N ALA A 9 16.22 -10.69 -22.80
CA ALA A 9 15.95 -9.38 -22.26
C ALA A 9 16.23 -9.43 -20.74
N LEU A 10 17.17 -8.60 -20.29
CA LEU A 10 17.45 -8.43 -18.88
C LEU A 10 16.19 -7.86 -18.21
N LEU A 11 15.51 -8.71 -17.46
CA LEU A 11 14.64 -8.31 -16.35
C LEU A 11 15.54 -7.61 -15.33
N LEU A 12 15.54 -6.28 -15.34
CA LEU A 12 16.07 -5.47 -14.24
C LEU A 12 15.13 -5.62 -13.05
N ALA A 13 15.25 -6.75 -12.35
CA ALA A 13 14.71 -6.95 -11.01
C ALA A 13 15.59 -6.18 -10.02
N SER A 14 15.49 -4.86 -10.03
CA SER A 14 15.97 -4.00 -8.95
C SER A 14 14.94 -4.05 -7.84
N ALA A 15 15.30 -4.73 -6.74
CA ALA A 15 14.52 -4.81 -5.52
C ALA A 15 14.06 -3.41 -5.09
N VAL A 16 12.76 -3.16 -5.30
CA VAL A 16 12.06 -2.03 -4.72
C VAL A 16 11.98 -2.30 -3.22
N SER A 17 12.50 -1.41 -2.39
CA SER A 17 12.18 -1.39 -0.97
C SER A 17 10.69 -1.07 -0.85
N MET A 18 9.87 -2.12 -0.75
CA MET A 18 8.41 -2.05 -0.75
C MET A 18 7.87 -1.52 0.58
N PRO A 19 6.80 -0.70 0.58
CA PRO A 19 5.82 -0.76 1.66
C PRO A 19 5.01 -2.05 1.49
N THR A 20 5.21 -3.00 2.38
CA THR A 20 4.76 -4.41 2.29
C THR A 20 3.29 -4.64 2.66
N ALA A 21 2.41 -3.68 2.38
CA ALA A 21 0.98 -3.88 2.69
C ALA A 21 0.01 -3.04 1.84
N SER A 22 -1.18 -3.57 1.66
CA SER A 22 -2.34 -2.87 1.10
C SER A 22 -3.60 -3.39 1.80
N ALA A 23 -3.83 -2.97 3.03
CA ALA A 23 -5.05 -3.30 3.75
C ALA A 23 -6.09 -2.20 3.49
N ALA A 24 -7.33 -2.55 3.15
CA ALA A 24 -8.44 -1.61 3.29
C ALA A 24 -8.95 -1.58 4.74
N THR A 25 -8.73 -2.67 5.47
CA THR A 25 -9.00 -2.74 6.90
C THR A 25 -7.98 -3.67 7.55
N LEU A 26 -7.27 -3.15 8.55
CA LEU A 26 -6.38 -3.93 9.41
C LEU A 26 -7.05 -4.15 10.77
N THR A 27 -7.09 -5.39 11.23
CA THR A 27 -7.73 -5.78 12.50
C THR A 27 -6.76 -6.56 13.37
N ALA A 28 -6.77 -6.31 14.67
CA ALA A 28 -5.94 -7.04 15.62
C ALA A 28 -6.64 -8.34 16.08
N ASP A 29 -6.01 -9.50 15.87
CA ASP A 29 -6.27 -10.74 16.60
C ASP A 29 -5.37 -10.74 17.84
N THR A 30 -5.89 -10.19 18.94
CA THR A 30 -5.15 -10.02 20.20
C THR A 30 -4.81 -11.33 20.88
N ASP A 31 -5.57 -12.40 20.61
CA ASP A 31 -5.33 -13.73 21.18
C ASP A 31 -4.11 -14.40 20.53
N LYS A 32 -3.90 -14.14 19.24
CA LYS A 32 -2.76 -14.67 18.47
C LYS A 32 -1.63 -13.67 18.24
N GLU A 33 -1.81 -12.42 18.68
CA GLU A 33 -0.89 -11.31 18.45
C GLU A 33 -0.61 -11.07 16.94
N LEU A 34 -1.68 -11.09 16.14
CA LEU A 34 -1.61 -10.89 14.67
C LEU A 34 -2.38 -9.64 14.23
N CYS A 35 -1.88 -9.00 13.18
CA CYS A 35 -2.61 -8.03 12.38
C CYS A 35 -3.17 -8.70 11.13
N ILE A 36 -4.49 -8.74 11.01
CA ILE A 36 -5.21 -9.35 9.91
C ILE A 36 -5.66 -8.25 8.94
N ALA A 37 -5.11 -8.27 7.74
CA ALA A 37 -5.55 -7.46 6.62
C ALA A 37 -6.74 -8.11 5.92
N SER A 38 -7.77 -7.32 5.66
CA SER A 38 -8.96 -7.72 4.93
C SER A 38 -9.32 -6.70 3.85
N ASN A 39 -10.11 -7.13 2.87
CA ASN A 39 -10.56 -6.31 1.74
C ASN A 39 -9.39 -5.63 1.01
N THR A 40 -8.29 -6.34 0.78
CA THR A 40 -7.05 -5.79 0.21
C THR A 40 -7.25 -5.12 -1.15
N ASP A 41 -8.22 -5.63 -1.92
CA ASP A 41 -8.57 -5.15 -3.26
C ASP A 41 -9.23 -3.76 -3.24
N ASP A 42 -9.86 -3.37 -2.12
CA ASP A 42 -10.49 -2.06 -1.93
C ASP A 42 -9.59 -1.08 -1.17
N SER A 43 -8.30 -1.39 -1.00
CA SER A 43 -7.39 -0.55 -0.23
C SER A 43 -7.17 0.81 -0.91
N ALA A 44 -6.84 1.83 -0.11
CA ALA A 44 -6.54 3.17 -0.62
C ALA A 44 -5.36 3.16 -1.61
N VAL A 45 -4.39 2.26 -1.39
CA VAL A 45 -3.23 2.07 -2.27
C VAL A 45 -3.64 1.46 -3.61
N VAL A 46 -4.47 0.40 -3.60
CA VAL A 46 -4.99 -0.22 -4.84
C VAL A 46 -5.88 0.77 -5.59
N SER A 47 -6.77 1.47 -4.87
CA SER A 47 -7.63 2.51 -5.46
C SER A 47 -6.84 3.63 -6.10
N PHE A 48 -5.71 4.03 -5.49
CA PHE A 48 -4.81 5.02 -6.08
C PHE A 48 -4.21 4.53 -7.40
N TRP A 49 -3.70 3.30 -7.45
CA TRP A 49 -3.11 2.76 -8.68
C TRP A 49 -4.15 2.56 -9.78
N ASN A 50 -5.34 2.05 -9.45
CA ASN A 50 -6.45 1.98 -10.41
C ASN A 50 -6.81 3.35 -10.97
N PHE A 51 -6.83 4.39 -10.13
CA PHE A 51 -7.04 5.77 -10.57
C PHE A 51 -5.94 6.26 -11.55
N ILE A 52 -4.67 5.90 -11.32
CA ILE A 52 -3.58 6.22 -12.25
C ILE A 52 -3.77 5.47 -13.57
N GLU A 53 -3.98 4.15 -13.53
CA GLU A 53 -4.09 3.32 -14.75
C GLU A 53 -5.30 3.68 -15.60
N ASP A 54 -6.45 3.97 -14.98
CA ASP A 54 -7.64 4.45 -15.68
C ASP A 54 -7.35 5.76 -16.43
N ALA A 55 -6.62 6.68 -15.80
CA ALA A 55 -6.26 7.95 -16.42
C ALA A 55 -5.26 7.76 -17.58
N VAL A 56 -4.24 6.93 -17.37
CA VAL A 56 -3.23 6.58 -18.38
C VAL A 56 -3.90 5.96 -19.60
N HIS A 57 -4.73 4.95 -19.39
CA HIS A 57 -5.46 4.26 -20.46
C HIS A 57 -6.39 5.23 -21.21
N ASN A 58 -7.19 6.02 -20.49
CA ASN A 58 -8.09 6.99 -21.10
C ASN A 58 -7.36 8.04 -21.94
N GLN A 59 -6.26 8.58 -21.42
CA GLN A 59 -5.45 9.56 -22.14
C GLN A 59 -4.81 8.92 -23.38
N ARG A 60 -4.23 7.72 -23.23
CA ARG A 60 -3.54 7.07 -24.35
C ARG A 60 -4.51 6.72 -25.47
N LEU A 61 -5.68 6.17 -25.15
CA LEU A 61 -6.70 5.90 -26.15
C LEU A 61 -7.19 7.18 -26.85
N ALA A 62 -7.30 8.31 -26.13
CA ALA A 62 -7.66 9.59 -26.74
C ALA A 62 -6.58 10.13 -27.71
N GLU A 63 -5.29 9.97 -27.36
CA GLU A 63 -4.17 10.31 -28.25
C GLU A 63 -4.17 9.45 -29.53
N LEU A 64 -4.50 8.16 -29.40
CA LEU A 64 -4.62 7.23 -30.52
C LEU A 64 -5.84 7.54 -31.39
N ASP A 65 -6.97 7.88 -30.79
CA ASP A 65 -8.20 8.24 -31.51
C ASP A 65 -8.05 9.53 -32.32
N THR A 66 -7.22 10.46 -31.84
CA THR A 66 -6.88 11.67 -32.61
C THR A 66 -6.11 11.33 -33.89
N GLN A 67 -5.32 10.25 -33.89
CA GLN A 67 -4.53 9.80 -35.04
C GLN A 67 -5.34 8.89 -35.97
N ASP A 68 -6.21 8.06 -35.41
CA ASP A 68 -7.13 7.18 -36.13
C ASP A 68 -8.53 7.26 -35.50
N PRO A 69 -9.41 8.13 -36.03
CA PRO A 69 -10.74 8.37 -35.46
C PRO A 69 -11.57 7.08 -35.33
N GLY A 70 -12.12 6.86 -34.14
CA GLY A 70 -12.89 5.67 -33.79
C GLY A 70 -12.04 4.49 -33.34
N LEU A 71 -10.72 4.65 -33.18
CA LEU A 71 -9.84 3.62 -32.62
C LEU A 71 -10.10 3.42 -31.13
N LYS A 72 -10.35 4.49 -30.36
CA LYS A 72 -10.69 4.38 -28.94
C LYS A 72 -11.94 3.52 -28.74
N THR A 73 -13.04 3.89 -29.42
CA THR A 73 -14.30 3.16 -29.32
C THR A 73 -14.16 1.70 -29.76
N ALA A 74 -13.36 1.43 -30.79
CA ALA A 74 -13.11 0.07 -31.26
C ALA A 74 -12.36 -0.79 -30.22
N ILE A 75 -11.36 -0.23 -29.54
CA ILE A 75 -10.62 -0.91 -28.47
C ILE A 75 -11.53 -1.12 -27.25
N GLU A 76 -12.30 -0.11 -26.85
CA GLU A 76 -13.26 -0.21 -25.73
C GLU A 76 -14.33 -1.28 -26.00
N SER A 77 -14.88 -1.36 -27.21
CA SER A 77 -15.82 -2.42 -27.58
C SER A 77 -15.18 -3.82 -27.55
N TYR A 78 -13.90 -3.94 -27.92
CA TYR A 78 -13.16 -5.20 -27.79
C TYR A 78 -12.97 -5.60 -26.32
N ILE A 79 -12.60 -4.66 -25.45
CA ILE A 79 -12.48 -4.89 -24.00
C ILE A 79 -13.82 -5.34 -23.41
N ASN A 80 -14.92 -4.68 -23.78
CA ASN A 80 -16.27 -5.00 -23.32
C ASN A 80 -16.86 -6.27 -23.94
N GLN A 81 -16.15 -6.88 -24.91
CA GLN A 81 -16.59 -8.06 -25.65
C GLN A 81 -17.95 -7.84 -26.36
N ASP A 82 -18.13 -6.65 -26.92
CA ASP A 82 -19.35 -6.30 -27.65
C ASP A 82 -19.55 -7.24 -28.87
N PRO A 83 -20.79 -7.60 -29.23
CA PRO A 83 -21.06 -8.52 -30.35
C PRO A 83 -20.51 -8.07 -31.71
N GLU A 84 -20.33 -6.76 -31.89
CA GLU A 84 -19.82 -6.14 -33.12
C GLU A 84 -18.38 -5.61 -32.95
N ALA A 85 -17.69 -6.00 -31.87
CA ALA A 85 -16.33 -5.56 -31.61
C ALA A 85 -15.37 -6.06 -32.71
N PRO A 86 -14.43 -5.20 -33.17
CA PRO A 86 -13.36 -5.65 -34.06
C PRO A 86 -12.49 -6.72 -33.39
N SER A 87 -11.92 -7.60 -34.19
CA SER A 87 -10.99 -8.61 -33.70
C SER A 87 -9.66 -7.99 -33.25
N ALA A 88 -8.94 -8.70 -32.38
CA ALA A 88 -7.60 -8.29 -31.94
C ALA A 88 -6.63 -8.05 -33.12
N ALA A 89 -6.75 -8.83 -34.20
CA ALA A 89 -5.92 -8.67 -35.39
C ALA A 89 -6.24 -7.38 -36.15
N GLU A 90 -7.52 -7.02 -36.27
CA GLU A 90 -7.94 -5.76 -36.91
C GLU A 90 -7.46 -4.55 -36.09
N LEU A 91 -7.57 -4.62 -34.77
CA LEU A 91 -7.06 -3.56 -33.88
C LEU A 91 -5.54 -3.43 -33.96
N GLN A 92 -4.79 -4.55 -33.99
CA GLN A 92 -3.33 -4.50 -34.12
C GLN A 92 -2.90 -3.86 -35.44
N VAL A 93 -3.58 -4.18 -36.55
CA VAL A 93 -3.30 -3.54 -37.86
C VAL A 93 -3.51 -2.03 -37.81
N ARG A 94 -4.55 -1.55 -37.11
CA ARG A 94 -4.79 -0.11 -36.93
C ARG A 94 -3.70 0.54 -36.08
N LEU A 95 -3.31 -0.10 -34.97
CA LEU A 95 -2.22 0.35 -34.09
C LEU A 95 -0.87 0.43 -34.81
N ASP A 96 -0.59 -0.52 -35.70
CA ASP A 96 0.61 -0.53 -36.55
C ASP A 96 0.57 0.60 -37.59
N ALA A 97 -0.61 0.88 -38.16
CA ALA A 97 -0.80 1.92 -39.17
C ALA A 97 -0.54 3.33 -38.62
N VAL A 98 -0.91 3.59 -37.36
CA VAL A 98 -0.58 4.85 -36.65
C VAL A 98 0.82 4.86 -36.05
N GLN A 99 1.61 3.78 -36.24
CA GLN A 99 2.96 3.64 -35.68
C GLN A 99 2.99 3.90 -34.16
N SER A 100 1.98 3.41 -33.45
CA SER A 100 1.79 3.67 -32.02
C SER A 100 3.00 3.31 -31.14
N GLY A 101 3.85 2.38 -31.61
CA GLY A 101 4.97 1.84 -30.84
C GLY A 101 4.55 0.87 -29.73
N GLU A 102 3.25 0.54 -29.66
CA GLU A 102 2.62 -0.24 -28.60
C GLU A 102 1.75 -1.34 -29.22
N GLY A 103 1.75 -2.53 -28.61
CA GLY A 103 0.87 -3.61 -29.00
C GLY A 103 -0.51 -3.46 -28.35
N LEU A 104 -1.55 -4.08 -28.94
CA LEU A 104 -2.89 -4.09 -28.35
C LEU A 104 -2.87 -4.57 -26.90
N ALA A 105 -2.08 -5.61 -26.59
CA ALA A 105 -1.95 -6.16 -25.24
C ALA A 105 -1.46 -5.15 -24.19
N MET A 106 -0.74 -4.08 -24.59
CA MET A 106 -0.29 -3.02 -23.67
C MET A 106 -1.37 -1.96 -23.41
N LEU A 107 -2.46 -1.98 -24.19
CA LEU A 107 -3.58 -1.04 -24.07
C LEU A 107 -4.82 -1.70 -23.47
N LEU A 108 -4.83 -3.02 -23.32
CA LEU A 108 -5.89 -3.68 -22.59
C LEU A 108 -5.66 -3.43 -21.10
N PRO A 109 -6.73 -3.22 -20.31
CA PRO A 109 -6.60 -3.20 -18.87
C PRO A 109 -5.94 -4.53 -18.45
N ASP A 110 -4.85 -4.45 -17.71
CA ASP A 110 -4.30 -5.63 -17.06
C ASP A 110 -5.39 -6.18 -16.12
N ASP A 111 -5.66 -7.47 -16.23
CA ASP A 111 -6.47 -8.19 -15.26
C ASP A 111 -5.92 -7.83 -13.86
N PRO A 112 -6.76 -7.46 -12.87
CA PRO A 112 -6.33 -7.02 -11.54
C PRO A 112 -5.47 -8.06 -10.78
N THR A 113 -5.32 -9.27 -11.31
CA THR A 113 -4.31 -10.24 -10.87
C THR A 113 -2.86 -9.92 -11.29
N LEU A 114 -2.62 -8.86 -12.08
CA LEU A 114 -1.30 -8.41 -12.57
C LEU A 114 -1.06 -6.90 -12.35
N ALA A 115 -1.84 -6.23 -11.51
CA ALA A 115 -1.50 -4.90 -11.04
C ALA A 115 -0.24 -4.99 -10.18
N ASP A 116 0.85 -4.35 -10.61
CA ASP A 116 2.25 -4.45 -10.15
C ASP A 116 3.04 -5.63 -10.78
N PRO A 117 4.10 -5.35 -11.57
CA PRO A 117 5.06 -6.37 -11.99
C PRO A 117 5.81 -7.07 -10.82
N ASN A 118 5.52 -6.71 -9.56
CA ASN A 118 5.93 -7.43 -8.35
C ASN A 118 4.79 -8.17 -7.60
N ILE A 119 3.52 -8.12 -8.04
CA ILE A 119 2.40 -8.85 -7.40
C ILE A 119 2.29 -10.27 -7.99
N GLU A 120 3.31 -11.10 -7.75
CA GLU A 120 3.13 -12.58 -7.78
C GLU A 120 2.96 -13.15 -6.36
N GLY A 121 2.78 -12.29 -5.35
CA GLY A 121 2.38 -12.69 -4.00
C GLY A 121 0.93 -12.29 -3.76
N SER A 122 0.06 -13.25 -3.45
CA SER A 122 -1.20 -12.92 -2.76
C SER A 122 -0.87 -11.98 -1.61
N PHE A 123 -1.53 -10.80 -1.52
CA PHE A 123 -1.31 -9.89 -0.40
C PHE A 123 -1.33 -10.67 0.90
N GLN A 124 -0.27 -10.54 1.69
CA GLN A 124 -0.19 -11.21 2.97
C GLN A 124 -1.36 -10.72 3.82
N THR A 125 -2.28 -11.62 4.18
CA THR A 125 -3.49 -11.26 4.94
C THR A 125 -3.24 -11.30 6.44
N GLU A 126 -2.13 -11.89 6.89
CA GLU A 126 -1.79 -12.06 8.29
C GLU A 126 -0.35 -11.61 8.53
N TYR A 127 -0.17 -10.64 9.41
CA TYR A 127 1.12 -10.11 9.82
C TYR A 127 1.32 -10.37 11.31
N THR A 128 2.45 -10.95 11.67
CA THR A 128 2.85 -11.06 13.08
C THR A 128 3.14 -9.68 13.67
N TYR A 129 3.11 -9.57 15.00
CA TYR A 129 3.48 -8.35 15.71
C TYR A 129 4.85 -7.79 15.27
N ASP A 130 5.87 -8.63 15.12
CA ASP A 130 7.21 -8.23 14.70
C ASP A 130 7.23 -7.76 13.23
N GLU A 131 6.49 -8.44 12.35
CA GLU A 131 6.34 -8.02 10.95
C GLU A 131 5.62 -6.67 10.85
N ALA A 132 4.53 -6.47 11.58
CA ALA A 132 3.80 -5.21 11.64
C ALA A 132 4.72 -4.07 12.14
N THR A 133 5.52 -4.33 13.18
CA THR A 133 6.49 -3.34 13.71
C THR A 133 7.58 -3.00 12.69
N ASN A 134 8.08 -4.01 11.97
CA ASN A 134 9.04 -3.82 10.89
C ASN A 134 8.44 -3.03 9.72
N ILE A 135 7.16 -3.26 9.40
CA ILE A 135 6.42 -2.51 8.39
C ILE A 135 6.35 -1.03 8.77
N VAL A 136 5.85 -0.71 9.98
CA VAL A 136 5.72 0.68 10.44
C VAL A 136 7.06 1.41 10.44
N SER A 137 8.13 0.76 10.88
CA SER A 137 9.48 1.34 10.93
C SER A 137 10.15 1.44 9.55
N GLY A 138 9.64 0.69 8.56
CA GLY A 138 10.15 0.66 7.19
C GLY A 138 9.60 1.74 6.26
N PHE A 139 8.55 2.46 6.65
CA PHE A 139 7.99 3.54 5.82
C PHE A 139 9.01 4.68 5.63
N SER A 140 9.25 5.03 4.37
CA SER A 140 10.04 6.20 3.99
C SER A 140 9.32 7.50 4.38
N GLN A 141 10.09 8.58 4.62
CA GLN A 141 9.53 9.93 4.79
C GLN A 141 8.94 10.50 3.49
N ASP A 142 9.38 9.99 2.34
CA ASP A 142 8.81 10.31 1.03
C ASP A 142 8.66 9.04 0.18
N PRO A 143 7.59 8.25 0.40
CA PRO A 143 7.34 7.01 -0.33
C PRO A 143 7.24 7.20 -1.86
N ALA A 144 6.69 8.34 -2.30
CA ALA A 144 6.51 8.64 -3.71
C ALA A 144 7.83 8.86 -4.46
N ALA A 145 8.90 9.32 -3.80
CA ALA A 145 10.15 9.65 -4.48
C ALA A 145 10.77 8.45 -5.21
N ASP A 146 10.83 7.29 -4.54
CA ASP A 146 11.41 6.09 -5.11
C ASP A 146 10.55 5.53 -6.25
N VAL A 147 9.23 5.55 -6.08
CA VAL A 147 8.26 5.12 -7.10
C VAL A 147 8.34 6.02 -8.32
N LEU A 148 8.35 7.34 -8.13
CA LEU A 148 8.46 8.30 -9.23
C LEU A 148 9.76 8.11 -10.01
N ASN A 149 10.89 7.90 -9.33
CA ASN A 149 12.17 7.66 -9.98
C ASN A 149 12.12 6.40 -10.87
N GLN A 150 11.52 5.31 -10.38
CA GLN A 150 11.34 4.10 -11.17
C GLN A 150 10.42 4.31 -12.38
N LEU A 151 9.30 5.00 -12.20
CA LEU A 151 8.39 5.34 -13.29
C LEU A 151 9.08 6.22 -14.35
N GLN A 152 9.89 7.18 -13.93
CA GLN A 152 10.67 8.03 -14.84
C GLN A 152 11.75 7.24 -15.59
N GLN A 153 12.41 6.28 -14.94
CA GLN A 153 13.35 5.37 -15.62
C GLN A 153 12.63 4.52 -16.66
N ALA A 154 11.48 3.95 -16.31
CA ALA A 154 10.65 3.18 -17.24
C ALA A 154 10.19 4.04 -18.43
N ALA A 155 9.77 5.28 -18.19
CA ALA A 155 9.39 6.23 -19.23
C ALA A 155 10.55 6.56 -20.19
N SER A 156 11.77 6.73 -19.68
CA SER A 156 12.93 7.17 -20.48
C SER A 156 13.34 6.23 -21.62
N THR A 157 12.98 4.95 -21.52
CA THR A 157 13.26 3.92 -22.53
C THR A 157 12.00 3.16 -22.97
N GLY A 158 10.83 3.63 -22.54
CA GLY A 158 9.59 2.89 -22.56
C GLY A 158 8.66 3.30 -23.68
N THR A 159 7.38 3.02 -23.44
CA THR A 159 6.28 3.35 -24.35
C THR A 159 5.63 4.68 -23.96
N ARG A 160 4.73 5.19 -24.80
CA ARG A 160 3.99 6.41 -24.50
C ARG A 160 3.10 6.24 -23.25
N THR A 161 2.52 5.06 -23.03
CA THR A 161 1.82 4.70 -21.79
C THR A 161 2.71 4.85 -20.56
N ALA A 162 3.97 4.42 -20.62
CA ALA A 162 4.91 4.56 -19.49
C ALA A 162 5.24 6.03 -19.20
N GLU A 163 5.38 6.86 -20.23
CA GLU A 163 5.55 8.32 -20.06
C GLU A 163 4.34 8.96 -19.39
N ILE A 164 3.13 8.70 -19.89
CA ILE A 164 1.89 9.24 -19.33
C ILE A 164 1.73 8.80 -17.86
N ARG A 165 2.05 7.54 -17.53
CA ARG A 165 2.02 7.04 -16.15
C ARG A 165 2.96 7.81 -15.23
N ALA A 166 4.19 8.05 -15.67
CA ALA A 166 5.17 8.80 -14.89
C ALA A 166 4.74 10.27 -14.70
N GLU A 167 4.21 10.91 -15.76
CA GLU A 167 3.66 12.27 -15.71
C GLU A 167 2.49 12.36 -14.72
N PHE A 168 1.50 11.48 -14.86
CA PHE A 168 0.30 11.48 -14.03
C PHE A 168 0.60 11.13 -12.57
N PHE A 169 1.51 10.18 -12.31
CA PHE A 169 1.97 9.91 -10.95
C PHE A 169 2.69 11.11 -10.33
N ALA A 170 3.54 11.82 -11.09
CA ALA A 170 4.26 13.00 -10.60
C ALA A 170 3.29 14.08 -10.08
N GLU A 171 2.15 14.27 -10.76
CA GLU A 171 1.10 15.21 -10.36
C GLU A 171 0.28 14.74 -9.14
N HIS A 172 0.38 13.46 -8.78
CA HIS A 172 -0.43 12.83 -7.74
C HIS A 172 0.38 12.18 -6.61
N THR A 173 1.68 12.47 -6.53
CA THR A 173 2.60 12.00 -5.46
C THR A 173 2.07 12.27 -4.06
N GLN A 174 1.41 13.41 -3.84
CA GLN A 174 0.80 13.73 -2.54
C GLN A 174 -0.27 12.70 -2.14
N LYS A 175 -1.16 12.32 -3.05
CA LYS A 175 -2.22 11.33 -2.76
C LYS A 175 -1.63 9.97 -2.44
N TYR A 176 -0.56 9.59 -3.14
CA TYR A 176 0.16 8.36 -2.84
C TYR A 176 0.76 8.41 -1.42
N ASN A 177 1.48 9.48 -1.09
CA ASN A 177 2.07 9.65 0.23
C ASN A 177 1.01 9.63 1.34
N GLU A 178 -0.14 10.27 1.13
CA GLU A 178 -1.28 10.21 2.06
C GLU A 178 -1.80 8.78 2.26
N SER A 179 -1.92 7.99 1.18
CA SER A 179 -2.35 6.58 1.28
C SER A 179 -1.34 5.72 2.06
N GLN A 180 -0.05 6.01 1.94
CA GLN A 180 1.02 5.30 2.65
C GLN A 180 1.03 5.66 4.13
N VAL A 181 0.80 6.92 4.48
CA VAL A 181 0.67 7.36 5.88
C VAL A 181 -0.54 6.71 6.53
N ALA A 182 -1.70 6.69 5.86
CA ALA A 182 -2.90 6.04 6.40
C ALA A 182 -2.67 4.54 6.66
N LEU A 183 -2.00 3.85 5.74
CA LEU A 183 -1.62 2.46 5.92
C LEU A 183 -0.67 2.26 7.10
N GLN A 184 0.33 3.13 7.25
CA GLN A 184 1.25 3.10 8.40
C GLN A 184 0.50 3.26 9.72
N GLU A 185 -0.45 4.20 9.79
CA GLU A 185 -1.30 4.44 10.96
C GLU A 185 -2.17 3.21 11.28
N ASP A 186 -2.72 2.52 10.28
CA ASP A 186 -3.50 1.29 10.48
C ASP A 186 -2.65 0.18 11.10
N PHE A 187 -1.41 -0.02 10.63
CA PHE A 187 -0.48 -0.96 11.28
C PHE A 187 -0.15 -0.56 12.70
N GLN A 188 0.13 0.72 12.95
CA GLN A 188 0.41 1.19 14.30
C GLN A 188 -0.77 0.96 15.24
N HIS A 189 -2.00 1.25 14.80
CA HIS A 189 -3.21 0.99 15.59
C HIS A 189 -3.42 -0.49 15.89
N CYS A 190 -3.09 -1.38 14.96
CA CYS A 190 -3.15 -2.81 15.21
C CYS A 190 -2.10 -3.25 16.26
N ILE A 191 -0.87 -2.77 16.14
CA ILE A 191 0.22 -3.04 17.11
C ILE A 191 -0.19 -2.56 18.50
N ASP A 192 -0.70 -1.33 18.60
CA ASP A 192 -1.16 -0.73 19.86
C ASP A 192 -2.28 -1.57 20.50
N ALA A 193 -3.22 -2.07 19.70
CA ALA A 193 -4.30 -2.93 20.19
C ALA A 193 -3.81 -4.29 20.73
N ILE A 194 -2.78 -4.87 20.10
CA ILE A 194 -2.12 -6.08 20.62
C ILE A 194 -1.41 -5.78 21.94
N ASP A 195 -0.66 -4.68 22.00
CA ASP A 195 0.07 -4.28 23.21
C ASP A 195 -0.84 -3.97 24.39
N ASP A 196 -1.96 -3.28 24.16
CA ASP A 196 -2.96 -2.98 25.19
C ASP A 196 -3.66 -4.24 25.72
N ALA A 197 -3.78 -5.28 24.89
CA ALA A 197 -4.36 -6.57 25.27
C ALA A 197 -3.39 -7.46 26.06
N ARG A 198 -2.07 -7.20 25.98
CA ARG A 198 -1.08 -7.99 26.72
C ARG A 198 -1.28 -7.82 28.23
N PRO A 199 -1.39 -8.92 28.99
CA PRO A 199 -1.60 -8.83 30.42
C PRO A 199 -0.40 -8.13 31.08
N LEU A 200 -0.67 -7.05 31.83
CA LEU A 200 0.35 -6.36 32.62
C LEU A 200 1.11 -7.39 33.48
N PRO A 201 2.45 -7.36 33.49
CA PRO A 201 3.22 -8.27 34.32
C PRO A 201 2.76 -8.14 35.78
N LEU A 202 2.35 -9.24 36.42
CA LEU A 202 1.82 -9.27 37.80
C LEU A 202 2.71 -8.53 38.81
N GLN A 203 4.02 -8.45 38.54
CA GLN A 203 4.99 -7.66 39.30
C GLN A 203 4.62 -6.17 39.41
N TYR A 204 4.07 -5.55 38.37
CA TYR A 204 3.65 -4.13 38.38
C TYR A 204 2.34 -3.92 39.14
N ILE A 205 1.41 -4.88 39.10
CA ILE A 205 0.18 -4.86 39.91
C ILE A 205 0.52 -4.98 41.40
N LEU A 206 1.48 -5.86 41.74
CA LEU A 206 1.95 -6.02 43.12
C LEU A 206 2.74 -4.80 43.61
N LEU A 207 3.59 -4.19 42.77
CA LEU A 207 4.32 -2.97 43.12
C LEU A 207 3.39 -1.75 43.27
N GLY A 208 2.42 -1.57 42.37
CA GLY A 208 1.40 -0.51 42.49
C GLY A 208 0.51 -0.66 43.71
N GLY A 209 0.07 -1.89 44.00
CA GLY A 209 -0.70 -2.21 45.22
C GLY A 209 0.10 -2.03 46.51
N ALA A 210 1.39 -2.42 46.51
CA ALA A 210 2.27 -2.26 47.67
C ALA A 210 2.60 -0.79 47.95
N VAL A 211 2.82 0.03 46.92
CA VAL A 211 3.06 1.48 47.07
C VAL A 211 1.79 2.19 47.56
N ALA A 212 0.61 1.85 47.03
CA ALA A 212 -0.66 2.41 47.51
C ALA A 212 -0.93 2.03 48.99
N LEU A 213 -0.69 0.78 49.38
CA LEU A 213 -0.83 0.35 50.77
C LEU A 213 0.20 1.02 51.70
N ALA A 214 1.45 1.19 51.26
CA ALA A 214 2.48 1.87 52.05
C ALA A 214 2.13 3.35 52.29
N VAL A 215 1.58 4.05 51.29
CA VAL A 215 1.12 5.44 51.42
C VAL A 215 -0.09 5.53 52.36
N ILE A 216 -1.05 4.60 52.27
CA ILE A 216 -2.21 4.56 53.18
C ILE A 216 -1.77 4.30 54.63
N VAL A 217 -0.86 3.35 54.86
CA VAL A 217 -0.33 3.04 56.20
C VAL A 217 0.44 4.24 56.78
N LEU A 218 1.27 4.92 55.97
CA LEU A 218 1.98 6.12 56.40
C LEU A 218 1.02 7.28 56.69
N GLY A 219 -0.02 7.46 55.88
CA GLY A 219 -1.07 8.47 56.11
C GLY A 219 -1.86 8.25 57.40
N ILE A 220 -2.26 7.00 57.68
CA ILE A 220 -2.94 6.63 58.94
C ILE A 220 -2.03 6.88 60.15
N ARG A 221 -0.74 6.51 60.04
CA ARG A 221 0.23 6.72 61.13
C ARG A 221 0.50 8.21 61.39
N ALA A 222 0.60 9.02 60.34
CA ALA A 222 0.80 10.46 60.44
C ALA A 222 -0.41 11.17 61.08
N TRP A 223 -1.64 10.79 60.70
CA TRP A 223 -2.87 11.33 61.29
C TRP A 223 -3.07 10.91 62.76
N SER A 224 -2.72 9.67 63.09
CA SER A 224 -2.72 9.16 64.46
C SER A 224 -1.71 9.89 65.36
N ASN A 225 -0.51 10.18 64.84
CA ASN A 225 0.54 10.87 65.59
C ASN A 225 0.23 12.38 65.74
N SER A 226 -0.38 13.00 64.74
CA SER A 226 -0.87 14.39 64.79
C SER A 226 -1.92 14.62 65.89
N ARG A 227 -2.72 13.60 66.23
CA ARG A 227 -3.74 13.69 67.30
C ARG A 227 -3.20 13.46 68.72
N LYS A 228 -1.94 13.07 68.88
CA LYS A 228 -1.28 12.95 70.19
C LYS A 228 -0.28 14.08 70.38
N THR A 229 -0.76 15.32 70.54
CA THR A 229 -0.14 16.34 71.42
C THR A 229 -0.93 17.65 71.37
N SER A 230 -1.80 17.85 72.36
CA SER A 230 -1.99 19.11 73.07
C SER A 230 -2.99 18.89 74.20
N ARG A 231 -2.55 18.20 75.25
CA ARG A 231 -3.23 18.21 76.53
C ARG A 231 -2.22 18.44 77.65
N HIS A 232 -1.77 19.69 77.77
CA HIS A 232 -1.31 20.29 79.02
C HIS A 232 -1.65 21.77 79.00
N GLY A 233 -2.38 22.23 80.01
CA GLY A 233 -2.59 23.66 80.25
C GLY A 233 -3.90 24.05 80.90
N GLN A 234 -4.29 23.42 82.02
CA GLN A 234 -4.74 24.06 83.27
C GLN A 234 -5.17 23.00 84.30
#